data_AF-A0A506PU17-F1
#
_entry.id   AF-A0A506PU17-F1
#
_cell.length_a   1.000
_cell.length_b   1.000
_cell.length_c   1.000
_cell.angle_alpha   90.00
_cell.angle_beta   90.00
_cell.angle_gamma   90.00
#
_symmetry.space_group_name_H-M   'P 1'
#
loop_
_entity.id
_entity.type
_entity.pdbx_description
1 polymer ?
#
loop_
_entity_poly.entity_id
_entity_poly.type
_entity_poly.pdbx_seq_one_letter_code
_entity_poly.pdbx_strand_id
1 'polypeptide(L)'
;MKTNHFKNLLIPLLVLNVLVFNACSDEELIVENNSVDDVTEMSRAAEMDAMDVALGDLVVNAFEEQERGVLGRSSYNNNLPECVVITAVVEQNSVEVNIDFGTEGCLVNGNLIRGQIEISYTRNPEAMQMLINYNLVDFYFNNKNVAATRTILRERFNENGNPQFTHSLDVTVTWPNGLQASRSGEKVREWIEGFGSGTFNDNVFLITGFWNASFVNGNEHNYEVIEALRREIGCLYFVSGAVEVTRTNFAGVLDYGDGDCDALATFTFNNGVEIPINLD
;
A
#
# COMPACT_ATOMS: atom_id res chain seq x y z
N MET A 1 -18.57 87.82 36.68
CA MET A 1 -19.89 88.38 36.31
C MET A 1 -20.07 88.23 34.81
N LYS A 2 -21.25 87.73 34.39
CA LYS A 2 -21.67 87.32 33.03
C LYS A 2 -21.27 85.89 32.61
N THR A 3 -22.02 84.94 33.16
CA THR A 3 -22.56 83.77 32.47
C THR A 3 -23.27 84.16 31.17
N ASN A 4 -23.19 83.31 30.15
CA ASN A 4 -24.35 82.98 29.30
C ASN A 4 -24.16 81.61 28.65
N HIS A 5 -25.07 80.70 29.03
CA HIS A 5 -25.40 79.49 28.30
C HIS A 5 -26.13 79.84 27.00
N PHE A 6 -25.83 79.15 25.91
CA PHE A 6 -26.80 78.88 24.86
C PHE A 6 -26.69 77.43 24.39
N LYS A 7 -27.85 76.79 24.29
CA LYS A 7 -28.10 75.37 24.03
C LYS A 7 -28.22 75.09 22.53
N ASN A 8 -28.19 73.78 22.21
CA ASN A 8 -28.56 73.10 20.96
C ASN A 8 -27.39 72.98 19.97
N LEU A 9 -27.10 71.84 19.35
CA LEU A 9 -28.00 70.85 18.75
C LEU A 9 -27.22 69.53 18.57
N LEU A 10 -27.78 68.40 19.02
CA LEU A 10 -27.31 67.06 18.68
C LEU A 10 -27.59 66.77 17.19
N ILE A 11 -26.56 66.43 16.43
CA ILE A 11 -26.66 65.65 15.19
C ILE A 11 -25.52 64.63 15.24
N PRO A 12 -25.78 63.31 15.27
CA PRO A 12 -24.72 62.32 15.32
C PRO A 12 -24.10 62.18 13.94
N LEU A 13 -22.83 62.54 13.81
CA LEU A 13 -22.03 62.27 12.62
C LEU A 13 -21.57 60.80 12.68
N LEU A 14 -22.17 60.00 11.82
CA LEU A 14 -21.86 58.61 11.52
C LEU A 14 -20.40 58.51 11.05
N VAL A 15 -19.46 58.20 11.95
CA VAL A 15 -18.10 57.80 11.58
C VAL A 15 -18.08 56.28 11.50
N LEU A 16 -18.29 55.82 10.28
CA LEU A 16 -18.15 54.45 9.81
C LEU A 16 -16.70 54.00 10.09
N ASN A 17 -16.49 53.26 11.19
CA ASN A 17 -15.25 52.52 11.42
C ASN A 17 -15.21 51.37 10.41
N VAL A 18 -14.45 51.58 9.34
CA VAL A 18 -14.06 50.53 8.39
C VAL A 18 -13.18 49.54 9.15
N LEU A 19 -13.78 48.45 9.60
CA LEU A 19 -13.08 47.23 9.96
C LEU A 19 -12.45 46.70 8.67
N VAL A 20 -11.12 46.83 8.56
CA VAL A 20 -10.35 46.15 7.52
C VAL A 20 -10.29 44.68 7.92
N PHE A 21 -11.31 43.92 7.55
CA PHE A 21 -11.18 42.47 7.47
C PHE A 21 -10.18 42.21 6.35
N ASN A 22 -9.01 41.66 6.71
CA ASN A 22 -8.18 40.96 5.74
C ASN A 22 -9.03 39.80 5.22
N ALA A 23 -9.67 40.01 4.08
CA ALA A 23 -10.17 38.93 3.27
C ALA A 23 -8.93 38.14 2.82
N CYS A 24 -8.73 36.95 3.41
CA CYS A 24 -8.06 35.88 2.67
C CYS A 24 -8.80 35.78 1.34
N SER A 25 -8.08 36.00 0.25
CA SER A 25 -8.52 35.51 -1.04
C SER A 25 -8.62 34.01 -0.87
N ASP A 26 -9.83 33.51 -0.64
CA ASP A 26 -10.18 32.16 -1.06
C ASP A 26 -10.01 32.19 -2.58
N GLU A 27 -8.79 31.94 -3.05
CA GLU A 27 -8.64 31.26 -4.32
C GLU A 27 -9.33 29.92 -4.10
N GLU A 28 -10.61 29.85 -4.49
CA GLU A 28 -11.22 28.60 -4.88
C GLU A 28 -10.31 28.00 -5.94
N LEU A 29 -9.40 27.13 -5.49
CA LEU A 29 -8.80 26.13 -6.34
C LEU A 29 -9.98 25.38 -6.94
N ILE A 30 -10.23 25.64 -8.21
CA ILE A 30 -11.08 24.79 -9.04
C ILE A 30 -10.30 23.49 -9.20
N VAL A 31 -10.32 22.66 -8.17
CA VAL A 31 -10.10 21.23 -8.30
C VAL A 31 -11.29 20.78 -9.15
N GLU A 32 -11.02 20.35 -10.38
CA GLU A 32 -12.03 19.67 -11.18
C GLU A 32 -12.73 18.65 -10.28
N ASN A 33 -14.06 18.72 -10.31
CA ASN A 33 -14.96 18.05 -9.39
C ASN A 33 -14.72 16.52 -9.47
N ASN A 34 -13.75 16.00 -8.72
CA ASN A 34 -13.55 14.56 -8.57
C ASN A 34 -14.88 14.02 -8.07
N SER A 35 -15.55 13.21 -8.89
CA SER A 35 -16.80 12.61 -8.50
C SER A 35 -16.57 11.84 -7.20
N VAL A 36 -17.59 11.77 -6.34
CA VAL A 36 -17.53 10.98 -5.09
C VAL A 36 -17.07 9.54 -5.40
N ASP A 37 -17.41 9.03 -6.57
CA ASP A 37 -16.98 7.72 -7.07
C ASP A 37 -15.44 7.61 -7.17
N ASP A 38 -14.74 8.60 -7.75
CA ASP A 38 -13.28 8.58 -7.92
C ASP A 38 -12.52 8.55 -6.57
N VAL A 39 -13.00 9.30 -5.58
CA VAL A 39 -12.45 9.27 -4.21
C VAL A 39 -12.66 7.89 -3.58
N THR A 40 -13.82 7.26 -3.78
CA THR A 40 -14.07 5.92 -3.24
C THR A 40 -13.26 4.84 -3.94
N GLU A 41 -13.04 4.96 -5.25
CA GLU A 41 -12.20 4.04 -6.02
C GLU A 41 -10.74 4.14 -5.60
N MET A 42 -10.24 5.35 -5.36
CA MET A 42 -8.90 5.56 -4.82
C MET A 42 -8.71 4.88 -3.47
N SER A 43 -9.67 5.05 -2.56
CA SER A 43 -9.64 4.38 -1.26
C SER A 43 -9.61 2.86 -1.42
N ARG A 44 -10.42 2.29 -2.32
CA ARG A 44 -10.43 0.85 -2.62
C ARG A 44 -9.11 0.37 -3.20
N ALA A 45 -8.51 1.12 -4.12
CA ALA A 45 -7.20 0.80 -4.67
C ALA A 45 -6.13 0.76 -3.57
N ALA A 46 -6.12 1.74 -2.65
CA ALA A 46 -5.21 1.75 -1.51
C ALA A 46 -5.44 0.57 -0.54
N GLU A 47 -6.70 0.17 -0.30
CA GLU A 47 -7.03 -1.02 0.48
C GLU A 47 -6.50 -2.31 -0.17
N MET A 48 -6.56 -2.40 -1.50
CA MET A 48 -5.98 -3.52 -2.26
C MET A 48 -4.44 -3.52 -2.15
N ASP A 49 -3.79 -2.35 -2.13
CA ASP A 49 -2.34 -2.25 -1.93
C ASP A 49 -1.91 -2.76 -0.56
N ALA A 50 -2.61 -2.38 0.50
CA ALA A 50 -2.34 -2.87 1.86
C ALA A 50 -2.52 -4.40 1.96
N MET A 51 -3.57 -4.92 1.33
CA MET A 51 -3.82 -6.36 1.25
C MET A 51 -2.73 -7.11 0.48
N ASP A 52 -2.30 -6.58 -0.68
CA ASP A 52 -1.24 -7.18 -1.51
C ASP A 52 0.07 -7.31 -0.74
N VAL A 53 0.45 -6.28 0.02
CA VAL A 53 1.64 -6.29 0.88
C VAL A 53 1.50 -7.35 1.97
N ALA A 54 0.37 -7.37 2.68
CA ALA A 54 0.14 -8.34 3.75
C ALA A 54 0.16 -9.79 3.26
N LEU A 55 -0.49 -10.08 2.12
CA LEU A 55 -0.49 -11.41 1.51
C LEU A 55 0.91 -11.83 1.06
N GLY A 56 1.63 -10.94 0.38
CA GLY A 56 3.00 -11.20 -0.06
C GLY A 56 3.92 -11.55 1.10
N ASP A 57 3.86 -10.76 2.17
CA ASP A 57 4.68 -10.98 3.36
C ASP A 57 4.32 -12.30 4.08
N LEU A 58 3.03 -12.64 4.18
CA LEU A 58 2.57 -13.92 4.76
C LEU A 58 3.11 -15.12 3.99
N VAL A 59 3.00 -15.11 2.65
CA VAL A 59 3.46 -16.20 1.79
C VAL A 59 4.98 -16.34 1.84
N VAL A 60 5.72 -15.22 1.72
CA VAL A 60 7.19 -15.24 1.77
C VAL A 60 7.68 -15.72 3.13
N ASN A 61 7.09 -15.25 4.23
CA ASN A 61 7.48 -15.69 5.58
C ASN A 61 7.22 -17.19 5.79
N ALA A 62 6.06 -17.70 5.35
CA ALA A 62 5.74 -19.11 5.46
C ALA A 62 6.69 -19.99 4.62
N PHE A 63 7.02 -19.55 3.39
CA PHE A 63 8.03 -20.20 2.56
C PHE A 63 9.40 -20.23 3.25
N GLU A 64 9.87 -19.10 3.74
CA GLU A 64 11.19 -19.03 4.40
C GLU A 64 11.25 -19.88 5.67
N GLU A 65 10.21 -19.86 6.48
CA GLU A 65 10.15 -20.67 7.70
C GLU A 65 10.14 -22.15 7.37
N GLN A 66 9.38 -22.58 6.37
CA GLN A 66 9.36 -23.96 5.93
C GLN A 66 10.74 -24.41 5.43
N GLU A 67 11.43 -23.59 4.64
CA GLU A 67 12.79 -23.89 4.19
C GLU A 67 13.81 -23.94 5.35
N ARG A 68 13.66 -23.10 6.37
CA ARG A 68 14.50 -23.13 7.60
C ARG A 68 14.20 -24.34 8.49
N GLY A 69 12.92 -24.67 8.67
CA GLY A 69 12.43 -25.78 9.48
C GLY A 69 12.92 -27.13 8.95
N VAL A 70 12.86 -27.33 7.64
CA VAL A 70 13.40 -28.54 6.98
C VAL A 70 14.93 -28.64 7.14
N LEU A 71 15.64 -27.52 7.30
CA LEU A 71 17.07 -27.48 7.59
C LEU A 71 17.40 -27.63 9.09
N GLY A 72 16.40 -27.83 9.97
CA GLY A 72 16.58 -27.98 11.40
C GLY A 72 16.99 -26.69 12.13
N ARG A 73 16.72 -25.52 11.54
CA ARG A 73 17.04 -24.20 12.10
C ARG A 73 15.77 -23.49 12.60
N SER A 74 15.03 -24.14 13.49
CA SER A 74 13.79 -23.60 14.08
C SER A 74 14.10 -22.60 15.19
N SER A 75 14.36 -21.35 14.83
CA SER A 75 14.46 -20.24 15.80
C SER A 75 14.11 -18.92 15.11
N TYR A 76 12.93 -18.85 14.50
CA TYR A 76 12.28 -17.57 14.24
C TYR A 76 10.88 -17.61 14.85
N ASN A 77 10.51 -16.57 15.59
CA ASN A 77 9.14 -16.41 16.08
C ASN A 77 8.29 -16.05 14.87
N ASN A 78 7.45 -16.97 14.39
CA ASN A 78 6.32 -16.56 13.59
C ASN A 78 5.49 -15.63 14.46
N ASN A 79 5.52 -14.32 14.19
CA ASN A 79 4.68 -13.31 14.85
C ASN A 79 3.18 -13.47 14.52
N LEU A 80 2.77 -14.68 14.13
CA LEU A 80 1.39 -15.02 13.88
C LEU A 80 0.72 -15.38 15.23
N PRO A 81 -0.53 -14.96 15.43
CA PRO A 81 -1.24 -15.27 16.66
C PRO A 81 -1.55 -16.78 16.74
N GLU A 82 -1.78 -17.27 17.96
CA GLU A 82 -2.04 -18.71 18.22
C GLU A 82 -3.25 -19.29 17.49
N CYS A 83 -4.17 -18.44 17.02
CA CYS A 83 -5.33 -18.89 16.25
C CYS A 83 -4.98 -19.30 14.81
N VAL A 84 -3.78 -18.99 14.32
CA VAL A 84 -3.32 -19.40 12.99
C VAL A 84 -2.72 -20.80 13.06
N VAL A 85 -3.22 -21.70 12.23
CA VAL A 85 -2.70 -23.06 12.11
C VAL A 85 -1.93 -23.19 10.80
N ILE A 86 -0.65 -23.51 10.89
CA ILE A 86 0.19 -23.80 9.71
C ILE A 86 0.43 -25.30 9.63
N THR A 87 0.11 -25.89 8.49
CA THR A 87 0.44 -27.28 8.18
C THR A 87 1.28 -27.34 6.92
N ALA A 88 2.26 -28.24 6.89
CA ALA A 88 3.07 -28.47 5.71
C ALA A 88 3.17 -29.96 5.39
N VAL A 89 3.04 -30.29 4.11
CA VAL A 89 3.22 -31.63 3.56
C VAL A 89 4.41 -31.57 2.61
N VAL A 90 5.37 -32.47 2.82
CA VAL A 90 6.57 -32.58 1.98
C VAL A 90 6.59 -33.97 1.36
N GLU A 91 6.45 -34.03 0.04
CA GLU A 91 6.50 -35.26 -0.73
C GLU A 91 7.61 -35.18 -1.77
N GLN A 92 8.69 -35.93 -1.53
CA GLN A 92 9.92 -35.85 -2.33
C GLN A 92 10.46 -34.41 -2.37
N ASN A 93 10.33 -33.73 -3.51
CA ASN A 93 10.72 -32.34 -3.70
C ASN A 93 9.52 -31.39 -3.77
N SER A 94 8.28 -31.89 -3.74
CA SER A 94 7.09 -31.05 -3.67
C SER A 94 6.83 -30.63 -2.23
N VAL A 95 6.55 -29.35 -2.02
CA VAL A 95 6.16 -28.81 -0.71
C VAL A 95 4.83 -28.09 -0.86
N GLU A 96 3.88 -28.45 -0.01
CA GLU A 96 2.60 -27.79 0.15
C GLU A 96 2.50 -27.24 1.58
N VAL A 97 2.21 -25.95 1.71
CA VAL A 97 2.01 -25.28 3.00
C VAL A 97 0.63 -24.67 3.00
N ASN A 98 -0.15 -24.96 4.03
CA ASN A 98 -1.44 -24.32 4.26
C ASN A 98 -1.36 -23.43 5.51
N ILE A 99 -1.77 -22.17 5.37
CA ILE A 99 -1.95 -21.23 6.47
C ILE A 99 -3.45 -21.05 6.69
N ASP A 100 -3.97 -21.56 7.80
CA ASP A 100 -5.38 -21.53 8.13
C ASP A 100 -5.65 -20.51 9.25
N PHE A 101 -6.47 -19.50 8.95
CA PHE A 101 -6.92 -18.46 9.89
C PHE A 101 -8.30 -18.79 10.51
N GLY A 102 -8.90 -19.91 10.13
CA GLY A 102 -10.22 -20.35 10.55
C GLY A 102 -11.37 -19.54 9.96
N THR A 103 -12.58 -19.97 10.29
CA THR A 103 -13.83 -19.31 9.84
C THR A 103 -14.13 -18.03 10.62
N GLU A 104 -13.76 -17.99 11.90
CA GLU A 104 -13.91 -16.81 12.76
C GLU A 104 -12.84 -15.75 12.48
N GLY A 105 -11.66 -16.19 12.04
CA GLY A 105 -10.53 -15.34 11.68
C GLY A 105 -9.56 -15.04 12.80
N CYS A 106 -8.45 -14.44 12.40
CA CYS A 106 -7.33 -14.06 13.24
C CYS A 106 -6.93 -12.62 12.99
N LEU A 107 -6.59 -11.91 14.07
CA LEU A 107 -6.04 -10.57 13.97
C LEU A 107 -4.52 -10.65 13.76
N VAL A 108 -4.07 -10.30 12.56
CA VAL A 108 -2.65 -10.31 12.17
C VAL A 108 -2.23 -8.89 11.82
N ASN A 109 -1.31 -8.32 12.61
CA ASN A 109 -0.82 -6.95 12.41
C ASN A 109 -1.95 -5.91 12.25
N GLY A 110 -3.01 -6.03 13.06
CA GLY A 110 -4.17 -5.13 13.01
C GLY A 110 -5.21 -5.44 11.94
N ASN A 111 -4.99 -6.44 11.08
CA ASN A 111 -5.92 -6.87 10.05
C ASN A 111 -6.64 -8.15 10.45
N LEU A 112 -7.97 -8.19 10.29
CA LEU A 112 -8.75 -9.41 10.49
C LEU A 112 -8.70 -10.26 9.21
N ILE A 113 -8.06 -11.42 9.32
CA ILE A 113 -7.87 -12.36 8.21
C ILE A 113 -8.68 -13.64 8.49
N ARG A 114 -9.42 -14.13 7.49
CA ARG A 114 -10.21 -15.37 7.55
C ARG A 114 -9.93 -16.25 6.34
N GLY A 115 -10.21 -17.54 6.48
CA GLY A 115 -10.00 -18.53 5.40
C GLY A 115 -8.57 -19.05 5.38
N GLN A 116 -8.10 -19.46 4.20
CA GLN A 116 -6.84 -20.18 4.06
C GLN A 116 -5.98 -19.64 2.91
N ILE A 117 -4.66 -19.78 3.06
CA ILE A 117 -3.68 -19.56 2.00
C ILE A 117 -2.98 -20.90 1.74
N GLU A 118 -3.21 -21.45 0.56
CA GLU A 118 -2.58 -22.68 0.10
C GLU A 118 -1.37 -22.32 -0.76
N ILE A 119 -0.17 -22.71 -0.32
CA ILE A 119 1.10 -22.40 -0.97
C ILE A 119 1.70 -23.70 -1.49
N SER A 120 2.23 -23.69 -2.72
CA SER A 120 2.93 -24.84 -3.28
C SER A 120 4.18 -24.42 -4.05
N TYR A 121 5.25 -25.21 -3.89
CA TYR A 121 6.50 -25.00 -4.61
C TYR A 121 7.32 -26.28 -4.72
N THR A 122 8.21 -26.32 -5.71
CA THR A 122 9.17 -27.43 -5.89
C THR A 122 10.51 -27.04 -5.31
N ARG A 123 10.99 -27.81 -4.35
CA ARG A 123 12.27 -27.61 -3.69
C ARG A 123 13.44 -27.97 -4.62
N ASN A 124 14.36 -27.03 -4.76
CA ASN A 124 15.67 -27.27 -5.36
C ASN A 124 16.70 -26.31 -4.74
N PRO A 125 17.53 -26.77 -3.77
CA PRO A 125 18.49 -25.92 -3.07
C PRO A 125 19.56 -25.27 -3.96
N GLU A 126 19.79 -25.83 -5.14
CA GLU A 126 20.76 -25.32 -6.12
C GLU A 126 20.12 -24.34 -7.12
N ALA A 127 18.78 -24.24 -7.13
CA ALA A 127 18.12 -23.36 -8.07
C ALA A 127 18.38 -21.89 -7.76
N MET A 128 18.78 -21.15 -8.79
CA MET A 128 18.89 -19.69 -8.72
C MET A 128 17.52 -19.01 -8.70
N GLN A 129 16.50 -19.68 -9.24
CA GLN A 129 15.14 -19.21 -9.30
C GLN A 129 14.17 -20.28 -8.80
N MET A 130 13.15 -19.89 -8.05
CA MET A 130 12.09 -20.76 -7.57
C MET A 130 10.74 -20.09 -7.74
N LEU A 131 9.78 -20.82 -8.31
CA LEU A 131 8.40 -20.37 -8.42
C LEU A 131 7.59 -20.88 -7.24
N ILE A 132 7.00 -19.95 -6.49
CA ILE A 132 6.09 -20.22 -5.37
C ILE A 132 4.69 -19.87 -5.86
N ASN A 133 3.79 -20.83 -5.89
CA ASN A 133 2.39 -20.62 -6.24
C ASN A 133 1.58 -20.50 -4.96
N TYR A 134 0.54 -19.67 -4.97
CA TYR A 134 -0.44 -19.70 -3.89
C TYR A 134 -1.85 -19.39 -4.38
N ASN A 135 -2.81 -19.99 -3.67
CA ASN A 135 -4.24 -19.86 -3.89
C ASN A 135 -4.92 -19.46 -2.57
N LEU A 136 -6.04 -18.75 -2.69
CA LEU A 136 -6.84 -18.30 -1.55
C LEU A 136 -8.15 -19.11 -1.48
N VAL A 137 -8.42 -19.73 -0.33
CA VAL A 137 -9.64 -20.53 -0.12
C VAL A 137 -10.50 -19.89 0.95
N ASP A 138 -11.75 -19.55 0.59
CA ASP A 138 -12.72 -18.86 1.45
C ASP A 138 -12.12 -17.65 2.18
N PHE A 139 -11.22 -16.93 1.49
CA PHE A 139 -10.36 -15.94 2.11
C PHE A 139 -11.04 -14.57 2.23
N TYR A 140 -10.84 -13.94 3.39
CA TYR A 140 -11.28 -12.57 3.63
C TYR A 140 -10.20 -11.74 4.32
N PHE A 141 -10.04 -10.50 3.86
CA PHE A 141 -9.17 -9.49 4.46
C PHE A 141 -10.02 -8.30 4.91
N ASN A 142 -10.11 -8.03 6.21
CA ASN A 142 -10.94 -6.96 6.79
C ASN A 142 -12.38 -6.99 6.25
N ASN A 143 -13.00 -8.18 6.29
CA ASN A 143 -14.35 -8.48 5.79
C ASN A 143 -14.57 -8.39 4.27
N LYS A 144 -13.53 -8.09 3.48
CA LYS A 144 -13.60 -8.14 2.01
C LYS A 144 -13.24 -9.54 1.55
N ASN A 145 -14.06 -10.14 0.69
CA ASN A 145 -13.74 -11.43 0.09
C ASN A 145 -12.66 -11.22 -0.98
N VAL A 146 -11.69 -12.14 -1.03
CA VAL A 146 -10.56 -12.05 -1.96
C VAL A 146 -10.44 -13.38 -2.69
N ALA A 147 -10.47 -13.32 -4.02
CA ALA A 147 -10.22 -14.46 -4.88
C ALA A 147 -8.95 -14.17 -5.71
N ALA A 148 -7.96 -15.06 -5.63
CA ALA A 148 -6.69 -14.89 -6.32
C ALA A 148 -5.98 -16.24 -6.52
N THR A 149 -5.32 -16.37 -7.68
CA THR A 149 -4.30 -17.40 -7.93
C THR A 149 -3.05 -16.68 -8.38
N ARG A 150 -2.01 -16.71 -7.56
CA ARG A 150 -0.84 -15.84 -7.72
C ARG A 150 0.45 -16.62 -7.61
N THR A 151 1.51 -15.99 -8.08
CA THR A 151 2.86 -16.53 -8.07
C THR A 151 3.85 -15.53 -7.50
N ILE A 152 4.89 -16.06 -6.89
CA ILE A 152 6.07 -15.32 -6.47
C ILE A 152 7.27 -16.04 -7.09
N LEU A 153 7.97 -15.36 -7.99
CA LEU A 153 9.27 -15.80 -8.47
C LEU A 153 10.33 -15.30 -7.50
N ARG A 154 10.94 -16.22 -6.76
CA ARG A 154 12.09 -15.94 -5.91
C ARG A 154 13.36 -16.11 -6.72
N GLU A 155 14.22 -15.11 -6.70
CA GLU A 155 15.57 -15.18 -7.23
C GLU A 155 16.58 -15.09 -6.09
N ARG A 156 17.51 -16.03 -6.05
CA ARG A 156 18.56 -16.05 -5.03
C ARG A 156 19.45 -14.83 -5.15
N PHE A 157 19.83 -14.51 -6.39
CA PHE A 157 20.57 -13.31 -6.78
C PHE A 157 20.11 -12.92 -8.19
N ASN A 158 19.70 -11.66 -8.36
CA ASN A 158 19.42 -11.05 -9.65
C ASN A 158 20.73 -10.59 -10.33
N GLU A 159 20.62 -9.87 -11.44
CA GLU A 159 21.79 -9.36 -12.18
C GLU A 159 22.66 -8.38 -11.38
N ASN A 160 22.09 -7.68 -10.40
CA ASN A 160 22.80 -6.80 -9.48
C ASN A 160 23.46 -7.55 -8.31
N GLY A 161 23.27 -8.86 -8.22
CA GLY A 161 23.77 -9.68 -7.11
C GLY A 161 22.93 -9.60 -5.84
N ASN A 162 21.69 -9.09 -5.93
CA ASN A 162 20.77 -8.93 -4.81
C ASN A 162 19.66 -10.00 -4.84
N PRO A 163 19.18 -10.49 -3.68
CA PRO A 163 17.97 -11.30 -3.64
C PRO A 163 16.76 -10.52 -4.15
N GLN A 164 15.84 -11.20 -4.83
CA GLN A 164 14.67 -10.56 -5.43
C GLN A 164 13.42 -11.46 -5.34
N PHE A 165 12.27 -10.82 -5.15
CA PHE A 165 10.97 -11.45 -5.28
C PHE A 165 10.11 -10.71 -6.30
N THR A 166 9.61 -11.42 -7.30
CA THR A 166 8.68 -10.88 -8.29
C THR A 166 7.31 -11.48 -8.06
N HIS A 167 6.37 -10.64 -7.64
CA HIS A 167 4.99 -11.02 -7.33
C HIS A 167 4.11 -10.73 -8.54
N SER A 168 3.44 -11.75 -9.07
CA SER A 168 2.32 -11.52 -9.97
C SER A 168 1.12 -11.01 -9.16
N LEU A 169 0.38 -10.06 -9.74
CA LEU A 169 -0.88 -9.55 -9.23
C LEU A 169 -1.96 -10.08 -10.17
N ASP A 170 -2.87 -10.88 -9.61
CA ASP A 170 -4.14 -11.25 -10.24
C ASP A 170 -5.12 -11.55 -9.10
N VAL A 171 -5.95 -10.56 -8.78
CA VAL A 171 -6.84 -10.61 -7.63
C VAL A 171 -8.16 -9.92 -7.92
N THR A 172 -9.25 -10.53 -7.46
CA THR A 172 -10.57 -9.90 -7.40
C THR A 172 -10.97 -9.72 -5.94
N VAL A 173 -11.35 -8.50 -5.58
CA VAL A 173 -11.83 -8.15 -4.24
C VAL A 173 -13.31 -7.80 -4.30
N THR A 174 -14.08 -8.36 -3.37
CA THR A 174 -15.51 -8.08 -3.19
C THR A 174 -15.75 -7.49 -1.81
N TRP A 175 -16.32 -6.27 -1.77
CA TRP A 175 -16.67 -5.58 -0.54
C TRP A 175 -18.02 -6.06 0.03
N PRO A 176 -18.30 -5.85 1.33
CA PRO A 176 -19.55 -6.29 1.96
C PRO A 176 -20.84 -5.76 1.30
N ASN A 177 -20.76 -4.62 0.61
CA ASN A 177 -21.88 -4.05 -0.13
C ASN A 177 -22.09 -4.66 -1.52
N GLY A 178 -21.29 -5.67 -1.90
CA GLY A 178 -21.36 -6.38 -3.17
C GLY A 178 -20.58 -5.72 -4.32
N LEU A 179 -19.95 -4.56 -4.09
CA LEU A 179 -19.06 -3.96 -5.08
C LEU A 179 -17.80 -4.80 -5.27
N GLN A 180 -17.25 -4.77 -6.48
CA GLN A 180 -16.06 -5.53 -6.85
C GLN A 180 -15.04 -4.65 -7.57
N ALA A 181 -13.78 -5.04 -7.46
CA ALA A 181 -12.68 -4.53 -8.25
C ALA A 181 -11.67 -5.65 -8.48
N SER A 182 -11.05 -5.64 -9.66
CA SER A 182 -9.95 -6.56 -10.00
C SER A 182 -8.64 -5.79 -10.07
N ARG A 183 -7.53 -6.48 -9.80
CA ARG A 183 -6.19 -5.93 -10.00
C ARG A 183 -5.30 -6.94 -10.69
N SER A 184 -4.54 -6.45 -11.66
CA SER A 184 -3.56 -7.22 -12.41
C SER A 184 -2.23 -6.47 -12.53
N GLY A 185 -1.13 -7.18 -12.71
CA GLY A 185 0.20 -6.57 -12.88
C GLY A 185 1.32 -7.38 -12.24
N GLU A 186 2.43 -6.70 -11.98
CA GLU A 186 3.64 -7.28 -11.40
C GLU A 186 4.30 -6.28 -10.44
N LYS A 187 4.75 -6.76 -9.28
CA LYS A 187 5.56 -5.99 -8.33
C LYS A 187 6.85 -6.75 -8.04
N VAL A 188 7.99 -6.09 -8.24
CA VAL A 188 9.32 -6.62 -7.94
C VAL A 188 9.81 -5.97 -6.65
N ARG A 189 10.34 -6.77 -5.73
CA ARG A 189 10.99 -6.33 -4.49
C ARG A 189 12.43 -6.86 -4.49
N GLU A 190 13.39 -5.96 -4.67
CA GLU A 190 14.82 -6.26 -4.63
C GLU A 190 15.40 -5.90 -3.26
N TRP A 191 16.15 -6.80 -2.63
CA TRP A 191 16.75 -6.61 -1.30
C TRP A 191 18.18 -6.09 -1.44
N ILE A 192 18.36 -4.77 -1.34
CA ILE A 192 19.63 -4.09 -1.67
C ILE A 192 20.57 -3.88 -0.47
N GLU A 193 20.06 -3.86 0.77
CA GLU A 193 20.88 -3.72 1.98
C GLU A 193 20.33 -4.58 3.13
N GLY A 194 21.19 -5.01 4.06
CA GLY A 194 20.83 -5.82 5.23
C GLY A 194 20.74 -7.32 4.99
N PHE A 195 20.73 -7.79 3.73
CA PHE A 195 20.71 -9.23 3.44
C PHE A 195 21.93 -9.95 4.05
N GLY A 196 21.65 -10.94 4.90
CA GLY A 196 22.67 -11.72 5.59
C GLY A 196 23.23 -11.09 6.87
N SER A 197 22.80 -9.87 7.25
CA SER A 197 23.21 -9.24 8.51
C SER A 197 22.62 -9.95 9.74
N GLY A 198 21.47 -10.61 9.56
CA GLY A 198 20.69 -11.23 10.64
C GLY A 198 19.90 -10.21 11.47
N THR A 199 19.95 -8.93 11.10
CA THR A 199 19.10 -7.87 11.63
C THR A 199 17.98 -7.61 10.62
N PHE A 200 16.76 -7.34 11.10
CA PHE A 200 15.64 -7.07 10.20
C PHE A 200 15.50 -5.58 9.89
N ASN A 201 15.82 -4.72 10.86
CA ASN A 201 15.56 -3.28 10.79
C ASN A 201 16.56 -2.51 9.91
N ASP A 202 17.68 -3.11 9.53
CA ASP A 202 18.67 -2.56 8.60
C ASP A 202 18.38 -2.94 7.14
N ASN A 203 17.26 -3.62 6.88
CA ASN A 203 16.90 -4.02 5.53
C ASN A 203 16.35 -2.85 4.72
N VAL A 204 16.80 -2.82 3.47
CA VAL A 204 16.37 -1.85 2.47
C VAL A 204 15.97 -2.60 1.21
N PHE A 205 14.82 -2.21 0.66
CA PHE A 205 14.28 -2.75 -0.57
C PHE A 205 14.06 -1.67 -1.62
N LEU A 206 14.27 -2.04 -2.88
CA LEU A 206 13.76 -1.29 -4.02
C LEU A 206 12.52 -2.01 -4.55
N ILE A 207 11.46 -1.24 -4.80
CA ILE A 207 10.22 -1.76 -5.37
C ILE A 207 10.03 -1.15 -6.75
N THR A 208 9.80 -2.00 -7.74
CA THR A 208 9.46 -1.63 -9.12
C THR A 208 8.27 -2.44 -9.61
N GLY A 209 7.76 -2.11 -10.79
CA GLY A 209 6.68 -2.84 -11.44
C GLY A 209 5.52 -1.94 -11.84
N PHE A 210 4.40 -2.56 -12.16
CA PHE A 210 3.21 -1.89 -12.66
C PHE A 210 1.96 -2.66 -12.24
N TRP A 211 0.84 -1.96 -12.09
CA TRP A 211 -0.44 -2.60 -11.83
C TRP A 211 -1.61 -1.75 -12.32
N ASN A 212 -2.68 -2.45 -12.70
CA ASN A 212 -3.96 -1.89 -13.07
C ASN A 212 -5.00 -2.34 -12.05
N ALA A 213 -5.88 -1.42 -11.62
CA ALA A 213 -7.11 -1.75 -10.94
C ALA A 213 -8.30 -1.43 -11.85
N SER A 214 -9.20 -2.39 -12.03
CA SER A 214 -10.40 -2.27 -12.87
C SER A 214 -11.65 -2.37 -11.99
N PHE A 215 -12.60 -1.47 -12.21
CA PHE A 215 -13.83 -1.36 -11.43
C PHE A 215 -15.05 -1.77 -12.26
N VAL A 216 -16.13 -2.19 -11.60
CA VAL A 216 -17.36 -2.69 -12.26
C VAL A 216 -18.03 -1.65 -13.18
N ASN A 217 -17.83 -0.36 -12.91
CA ASN A 217 -18.31 0.73 -13.77
C ASN A 217 -17.46 0.95 -15.04
N GLY A 218 -16.37 0.19 -15.21
CA GLY A 218 -15.44 0.30 -16.34
C GLY A 218 -14.29 1.29 -16.13
N ASN A 219 -14.20 1.92 -14.95
CA ASN A 219 -13.06 2.77 -14.63
C ASN A 219 -11.80 1.90 -14.45
N GLU A 220 -10.67 2.48 -14.83
CA GLU A 220 -9.35 1.85 -14.72
C GLU A 220 -8.36 2.81 -14.09
N HIS A 221 -7.58 2.31 -13.13
CA HIS A 221 -6.51 3.03 -12.47
C HIS A 221 -5.20 2.28 -12.71
N ASN A 222 -4.31 2.88 -13.48
CA ASN A 222 -2.99 2.35 -13.82
C ASN A 222 -1.92 3.03 -12.97
N TYR A 223 -0.95 2.24 -12.55
CA TYR A 223 0.17 2.64 -11.73
C TYR A 223 1.44 2.01 -12.31
N GLU A 224 2.44 2.82 -12.63
CA GLU A 224 3.74 2.37 -13.12
C GLU A 224 4.84 3.01 -12.29
N VAL A 225 5.75 2.20 -11.74
CA VAL A 225 6.91 2.72 -11.01
C VAL A 225 7.94 3.20 -12.02
N ILE A 226 8.04 4.52 -12.18
CA ILE A 226 8.98 5.16 -13.11
C ILE A 226 10.36 5.42 -12.46
N GLU A 227 10.39 5.51 -11.14
CA GLU A 227 11.62 5.54 -10.33
C GLU A 227 11.47 4.59 -9.15
N ALA A 228 12.43 3.68 -8.95
CA ALA A 228 12.33 2.62 -7.97
C ALA A 228 12.02 3.16 -6.57
N LEU A 229 10.94 2.64 -5.96
CA LEU A 229 10.51 3.07 -4.64
C LEU A 229 11.44 2.48 -3.59
N ARG A 230 12.06 3.34 -2.78
CA ARG A 230 12.98 2.91 -1.73
C ARG A 230 12.22 2.69 -0.43
N ARG A 231 12.21 1.45 0.06
CA ARG A 231 11.59 1.04 1.32
C ARG A 231 12.66 0.65 2.33
N GLU A 232 12.83 1.46 3.37
CA GLU A 232 13.71 1.14 4.50
C GLU A 232 12.86 0.61 5.67
N ILE A 233 13.12 -0.59 6.17
CA ILE A 233 12.26 -1.22 7.21
C ILE A 233 12.11 -0.33 8.46
N GLY A 234 13.14 0.45 8.81
CA GLY A 234 13.09 1.40 9.92
C GLY A 234 12.16 2.61 9.71
N CYS A 235 11.72 2.86 8.48
CA CYS A 235 10.76 3.91 8.13
C CYS A 235 9.36 3.33 7.93
N LEU A 236 8.29 4.10 8.13
CA LEU A 236 6.93 3.64 7.81
C LEU A 236 6.62 3.83 6.31
N TYR A 237 7.09 4.91 5.72
CA TYR A 237 6.82 5.33 4.35
C TYR A 237 7.95 4.92 3.39
N PHE A 238 7.70 5.11 2.10
CA PHE A 238 8.80 5.14 1.13
C PHE A 238 9.59 6.41 1.33
N VAL A 239 10.92 6.31 1.27
CA VAL A 239 11.81 7.47 1.46
C VAL A 239 12.14 8.17 0.14
N SER A 240 11.95 7.48 -1.00
CA SER A 240 12.18 8.05 -2.32
C SER A 240 11.51 7.23 -3.43
N GLY A 241 11.48 7.80 -4.63
CA GLY A 241 11.00 7.18 -5.87
C GLY A 241 9.66 7.75 -6.33
N ALA A 242 9.19 7.31 -7.49
CA ALA A 242 8.04 7.92 -8.16
C ALA A 242 7.17 6.90 -8.90
N VAL A 243 5.86 7.14 -8.87
CA VAL A 243 4.84 6.35 -9.55
C VAL A 243 4.07 7.23 -10.52
N GLU A 244 4.06 6.87 -11.80
CA GLU A 244 3.12 7.43 -12.75
C GLU A 244 1.72 6.84 -12.49
N VAL A 245 0.75 7.72 -12.31
CA VAL A 245 -0.64 7.38 -12.04
C VAL A 245 -1.47 7.83 -13.24
N THR A 246 -2.18 6.89 -13.87
CA THR A 246 -3.14 7.18 -14.94
C THR A 246 -4.51 6.65 -14.56
N ARG A 247 -5.47 7.55 -14.34
CA ARG A 247 -6.86 7.22 -14.06
C ARG A 247 -7.77 7.75 -15.15
N THR A 248 -9.04 7.36 -15.09
CA THR A 248 -10.06 7.75 -16.07
C THR A 248 -10.19 9.27 -16.24
N ASN A 249 -10.07 10.04 -15.15
CA ASN A 249 -10.32 11.49 -15.16
C ASN A 249 -9.07 12.36 -14.95
N PHE A 250 -7.97 11.79 -14.44
CA PHE A 250 -6.74 12.53 -14.23
C PHE A 250 -5.53 11.62 -14.32
N ALA A 251 -4.37 12.23 -14.57
CA ALA A 251 -3.09 11.56 -14.56
C ALA A 251 -2.00 12.50 -14.05
N GLY A 252 -0.92 11.92 -13.54
CA GLY A 252 0.19 12.64 -12.95
C GLY A 252 1.22 11.70 -12.33
N VAL A 253 2.17 12.28 -11.61
CA VAL A 253 3.24 11.56 -10.94
C VAL A 253 3.11 11.76 -9.43
N LEU A 254 3.14 10.66 -8.68
CA LEU A 254 3.28 10.68 -7.22
C LEU A 254 4.75 10.44 -6.87
N ASP A 255 5.39 11.46 -6.31
CA ASP A 255 6.80 11.47 -5.93
C ASP A 255 6.94 11.42 -4.39
N TYR A 256 7.75 10.48 -3.89
CA TYR A 256 7.99 10.26 -2.46
C TYR A 256 9.21 11.03 -1.92
N GLY A 257 9.85 11.88 -2.72
CA GLY A 257 10.97 12.72 -2.32
C GLY A 257 12.34 12.06 -2.46
N ASP A 258 13.33 12.64 -1.77
CA ASP A 258 14.76 12.41 -2.04
C ASP A 258 15.51 11.66 -0.91
N GLY A 259 14.80 11.00 0.00
CA GLY A 259 15.40 10.14 1.03
C GLY A 259 15.01 10.45 2.48
N ASP A 260 14.17 11.45 2.72
CA ASP A 260 13.69 11.75 4.07
C ASP A 260 12.64 10.72 4.51
N CYS A 261 12.75 10.23 5.75
CA CYS A 261 11.71 9.40 6.35
C CYS A 261 10.62 10.29 6.95
N ASP A 262 9.71 10.77 6.12
CA ASP A 262 8.54 11.54 6.52
C ASP A 262 7.26 11.03 5.84
N ALA A 263 6.12 11.59 6.24
CA ALA A 263 4.81 11.23 5.72
C ALA A 263 4.41 12.08 4.51
N LEU A 264 5.37 12.63 3.75
CA LEU A 264 5.12 13.56 2.67
C LEU A 264 5.36 12.90 1.30
N ALA A 265 4.50 13.25 0.35
CA ALA A 265 4.71 13.00 -1.06
C ALA A 265 4.19 14.22 -1.85
N THR A 266 4.59 14.35 -3.11
CA THR A 266 4.05 15.39 -4.00
C THR A 266 3.37 14.73 -5.18
N PHE A 267 2.12 15.12 -5.44
CA PHE A 267 1.43 14.72 -6.66
C PHE A 267 1.47 15.86 -7.69
N THR A 268 2.09 15.59 -8.84
CA THR A 268 2.19 16.53 -9.95
C THR A 268 1.27 16.07 -11.07
N PHE A 269 0.20 16.83 -11.33
CA PHE A 269 -0.70 16.59 -12.44
C PHE A 269 -0.01 16.83 -13.78
N ASN A 270 -0.49 16.20 -14.85
CA ASN A 270 0.04 16.41 -16.20
C ASN A 270 -0.06 17.86 -16.72
N ASN A 271 -0.89 18.70 -16.10
CA ASN A 271 -0.98 20.13 -16.39
C ASN A 271 0.06 20.98 -15.62
N GLY A 272 0.91 20.35 -14.81
CA GLY A 272 1.96 20.98 -14.02
C GLY A 272 1.52 21.51 -12.64
N VAL A 273 0.26 21.30 -12.24
CA VAL A 273 -0.19 21.64 -10.88
C VAL A 273 0.38 20.62 -9.90
N GLU A 274 0.93 21.09 -8.79
CA GLU A 274 1.49 20.25 -7.72
C GLU A 274 0.64 20.36 -6.46
N ILE A 275 0.41 19.22 -5.80
CA ILE A 275 -0.30 19.15 -4.53
C ILE A 275 0.53 18.32 -3.54
N PRO A 276 0.85 18.84 -2.34
CA PRO A 276 1.45 18.04 -1.29
C PRO A 276 0.43 17.03 -0.76
N ILE A 277 0.86 15.77 -0.64
CA ILE A 277 0.09 14.66 -0.09
C ILE A 277 0.68 14.29 1.26
N ASN A 278 -0.19 14.20 2.27
CA ASN A 278 0.16 13.60 3.55
C ASN A 278 -0.28 12.13 3.54
N LEU A 279 0.64 11.23 3.91
CA LEU A 279 0.48 9.78 3.87
C LEU A 279 -0.10 9.20 5.17
N ASP A 280 -0.35 10.02 6.20
CA ASP A 280 -1.01 9.65 7.47
C ASP A 280 -2.55 9.61 7.43
#